data_AF-A0A524FXW9-F1
#
_entry.id   AF-A0A524FXW9-F1
#
_cell.length_a   1.000
_cell.length_b   1.000
_cell.length_c   1.000
_cell.angle_alpha   90.00
_cell.angle_beta   90.00
_cell.angle_gamma   90.00
#
_symmetry.space_group_name_H-M   'P 1'
#
loop_
_entity.id
_entity.type
_entity.pdbx_description
1 polymer ?
#
loop_
_entity_poly.entity_id
_entity_poly.type
_entity_poly.pdbx_seq_one_letter_code
_entity_poly.pdbx_strand_id
1 'polypeptide(L)' 'MRIKGEETLDGELIKTPEQFIEDLCNRINVLHNTMMDEENKELQLAYLIGFLKVFAGRLNRVCERK' A
#
# COMPACT_ATOMS: atom_id res chain seq x y z
N MET A 1 0.44 15.48 7.38
CA MET A 1 0.08 14.51 6.33
C MET A 1 -1.30 14.87 5.83
N ARG A 2 -1.49 15.05 4.52
CA ARG A 2 -2.78 15.40 3.94
C ARG A 2 -3.35 14.19 3.22
N ILE A 3 -4.27 13.49 3.86
CA ILE A 3 -4.94 12.35 3.26
C ILE A 3 -6.24 12.86 2.63
N LYS A 4 -6.25 13.03 1.31
CA LYS A 4 -7.45 13.44 0.58
C LYS A 4 -7.60 12.53 -0.64
N GLY A 5 -8.73 11.84 -0.73
CA GLY A 5 -9.03 10.93 -1.85
C GLY A 5 -8.23 9.63 -1.83
N GLU A 6 -7.70 9.23 -0.67
CA GLU A 6 -7.08 7.91 -0.49
C GLU A 6 -8.10 6.94 0.10
N GLU A 7 -8.05 5.70 -0.34
CA GLU A 7 -8.97 4.62 0.06
C GLU A 7 -8.19 3.42 0.62
N THR A 8 -8.80 2.71 1.55
CA THR A 8 -8.28 1.44 2.08
C THR A 8 -8.25 0.37 0.99
N LEU A 9 -7.63 -0.77 1.26
CA LEU A 9 -7.69 -1.94 0.37
C LEU A 9 -9.14 -2.35 0.05
N ASP A 10 -10.04 -2.15 1.00
CA ASP A 10 -11.46 -2.49 0.90
C ASP A 10 -12.31 -1.36 0.28
N GLY A 11 -11.69 -0.26 -0.16
CA GLY A 11 -12.36 0.87 -0.80
C GLY A 11 -12.96 1.90 0.15
N GLU A 12 -12.60 1.88 1.44
CA GLU A 12 -13.10 2.85 2.41
C GLU A 12 -12.28 4.13 2.40
N LEU A 13 -12.93 5.30 2.49
CA LEU A 13 -12.22 6.57 2.52
C LEU A 13 -11.34 6.71 3.77
N ILE A 14 -10.05 6.95 3.57
CA ILE A 14 -9.07 7.20 4.64
C ILE A 14 -9.16 8.67 5.07
N LYS A 15 -9.35 8.92 6.38
CA LYS A 15 -9.56 10.25 6.95
C LYS A 15 -8.43 10.70 7.89
N THR A 16 -7.72 9.76 8.51
CA THR A 16 -6.67 10.07 9.50
C THR A 16 -5.33 9.40 9.17
N PRO A 17 -4.20 9.97 9.65
CA PRO A 17 -2.89 9.35 9.48
C PRO A 17 -2.78 7.92 10.00
N GLU A 18 -3.44 7.64 11.11
CA GLU A 18 -3.48 6.32 11.72
C GLU A 18 -4.16 5.32 10.78
N GLN A 19 -5.30 5.69 10.19
CA GLN A 19 -5.99 4.85 9.19
C GLN A 19 -5.15 4.59 7.95
N PHE A 20 -4.34 5.57 7.53
CA PHE A 20 -3.42 5.37 6.41
C PHE A 20 -2.31 4.38 6.76
N ILE A 21 -1.72 4.48 7.95
CA ILE A 21 -0.70 3.55 8.43
C ILE A 21 -1.29 2.14 8.59
N GLU A 22 -2.50 2.02 9.12
CA GLU A 22 -3.21 0.75 9.26
C GLU A 22 -3.47 0.08 7.90
N ASP A 23 -3.96 0.84 6.91
CA ASP A 23 -4.13 0.35 5.54
C ASP A 23 -2.80 -0.12 4.92
N LEU A 24 -1.71 0.61 5.17
CA LEU A 24 -0.38 0.20 4.70
C LEU A 24 0.05 -1.14 5.32
N CYS A 25 -0.13 -1.31 6.63
CA CYS A 25 0.15 -2.58 7.31
C CYS A 25 -0.69 -3.72 6.71
N ASN A 26 -1.99 -3.49 6.48
CA ASN A 26 -2.89 -4.49 5.89
C ASN A 26 -2.43 -4.91 4.49
N ARG A 27 -2.06 -3.96 3.64
CA ARG A 27 -1.57 -4.25 2.28
C ARG A 27 -0.24 -5.00 2.29
N ILE A 28 0.66 -4.70 3.24
CA ILE A 28 1.91 -5.46 3.42
C ILE A 28 1.62 -6.91 3.82
N ASN A 29 0.67 -7.13 4.74
CA ASN A 29 0.28 -8.48 5.16
C ASN A 29 -0.31 -9.28 4.00
N VAL A 30 -1.18 -8.67 3.18
CA VAL A 30 -1.75 -9.31 1.99
C VAL A 30 -0.66 -9.64 0.96
N LEU A 31 0.25 -8.70 0.71
CA LEU A 31 1.39 -8.93 -0.18
C LEU A 31 2.26 -10.09 0.31
N HIS A 32 2.60 -10.10 1.60
CA HIS A 32 3.41 -11.14 2.21
C HIS A 32 2.75 -12.52 2.01
N ASN A 33 1.46 -12.66 2.32
CA ASN A 33 0.75 -13.92 2.14
C ASN A 33 0.72 -14.35 0.67
N THR A 34 0.44 -13.40 -0.24
CA THR A 34 0.46 -13.66 -1.69
C THR A 34 1.83 -14.13 -2.18
N MET A 35 2.92 -13.55 -1.65
CA MET A 35 4.28 -13.95 -2.00
C MET A 35 4.63 -15.33 -1.44
N MET A 36 4.15 -15.67 -0.23
CA MET A 36 4.40 -16.97 0.39
C MET A 36 3.66 -18.11 -0.30
N ASP A 37 2.49 -17.82 -0.90
CA ASP A 37 1.71 -18.78 -1.69
C ASP A 37 2.23 -18.93 -3.14
N GLU A 38 3.04 -17.99 -3.61
CA GLU A 38 3.63 -18.00 -4.95
C GLU A 38 4.97 -18.74 -4.95
N GLU A 39 5.11 -19.79 -5.76
CA GLU A 39 6.37 -20.54 -5.89
C GLU A 39 7.35 -19.89 -6.90
N ASN A 40 6.82 -19.11 -7.86
CA ASN A 40 7.62 -18.46 -8.88
C ASN A 40 8.27 -17.18 -8.36
N LYS A 41 9.60 -17.23 -8.19
CA LYS A 41 10.42 -16.10 -7.72
C LYS A 41 10.33 -14.84 -8.59
N GLU A 42 10.13 -14.98 -9.91
CA GLU A 42 9.95 -13.83 -10.80
C GLU A 42 8.62 -13.13 -10.54
N LEU A 43 7.55 -13.90 -10.28
CA LEU A 43 6.24 -13.37 -9.91
C LEU A 43 6.27 -12.73 -8.52
N GLN A 44 6.93 -13.37 -7.54
CA GLN A 44 7.18 -12.76 -6.22
C GLN A 44 7.86 -11.39 -6.34
N LEU A 45 8.90 -11.29 -7.18
CA LEU A 45 9.61 -10.03 -7.42
C LEU A 45 8.71 -9.00 -8.12
N ALA A 46 7.90 -9.43 -9.09
CA ALA A 46 6.95 -8.55 -9.78
C ALA A 46 5.92 -7.95 -8.81
N TYR A 47 5.36 -8.75 -7.89
CA TYR A 47 4.44 -8.27 -6.85
C TYR A 47 5.11 -7.25 -5.92
N LEU A 48 6.33 -7.53 -5.45
CA LEU A 48 7.07 -6.61 -4.59
C LEU A 48 7.35 -5.27 -5.28
N ILE A 49 7.80 -5.30 -6.54
CA ILE A 49 8.06 -4.07 -7.32
C ILE A 49 6.77 -3.29 -7.54
N GLY A 50 5.66 -3.97 -7.86
CA GLY A 50 4.34 -3.36 -8.02
C GLY A 50 3.90 -2.64 -6.75
N PHE A 51 4.00 -3.31 -5.62
CA PHE A 51 3.68 -2.73 -4.31
C PHE A 51 4.53 -1.48 -4.01
N LEU A 52 5.86 -1.56 -4.16
CA LEU A 52 6.76 -0.44 -3.88
C LEU A 52 6.46 0.80 -4.73
N LYS A 53 6.12 0.61 -6.01
CA LYS A 53 5.73 1.72 -6.91
C LYS A 53 4.45 2.39 -6.44
N VAL A 54 3.42 1.61 -6.10
CA VAL A 54 2.15 2.15 -5.60
C VAL A 54 2.35 2.85 -4.26
N PHE A 55 3.12 2.24 -3.35
CA PHE A 55 3.45 2.77 -2.04
C PHE A 55 4.13 4.14 -2.13
N ALA A 56 5.18 4.26 -2.94
CA ALA A 56 5.88 5.52 -3.16
C ALA A 56 4.95 6.61 -3.72
N GLY A 57 4.09 6.25 -4.69
CA GLY A 57 3.10 7.17 -5.25
C GLY A 57 2.10 7.69 -4.22
N ARG A 58 1.62 6.81 -3.32
CA ARG A 58 0.71 7.17 -2.22
C ARG A 58 1.40 8.06 -1.20
N LEU A 59 2.60 7.69 -0.76
CA LEU A 59 3.40 8.49 0.18
C LEU A 59 3.63 9.91 -0.33
N ASN A 60 4.01 10.06 -1.60
CA ASN A 60 4.23 11.39 -2.18
C ASN A 60 2.95 12.25 -2.09
N ARG A 61 1.78 11.70 -2.44
CA ARG A 61 0.50 12.42 -2.36
C ARG A 61 0.14 12.84 -0.95
N VAL A 62 0.37 11.98 0.05
CA VAL A 62 -0.02 12.28 1.45
C VAL A 62 1.01 13.13 2.20
N CYS A 63 2.29 13.08 1.80
CA CYS A 63 3.39 13.83 2.41
C CYS A 63 3.62 15.22 1.79
N GLU A 64 3.09 15.50 0.60
CA GLU A 64 3.15 16.84 -0.01
C GLU A 64 2.53 17.89 0.93
N ARG A 65 3.38 18.79 1.45
CA ARG A 65 2.97 20.05 2.09
C ARG A 65 2.82 21.09 0.99
N LYS A 66 1.61 21.31 0.50
CA LYS A 66 1.27 22.54 -0.24
C LYS A 66 0.73 23.57 0.73
#